data_AF-A0AAW0XLQ6-F1
#
_entry.id   AF-A0AAW0XLQ6-F1
#
_cell.length_a   1.000
_cell.length_b   1.000
_cell.length_c   1.000
_cell.angle_alpha   90.00
_cell.angle_beta   90.00
_cell.angle_gamma   90.00
#
_symmetry.space_group_name_H-M   'P 1'
#
loop_
_entity.id
_entity.type
_entity.pdbx_description
1 polymer ?
#
loop_
_entity_poly.entity_id
_entity_poly.type
_entity_poly.pdbx_seq_one_letter_code
_entity_poly.pdbx_strand_id
1 'polypeptide(L)'
;MGMPEPTAVGDMCEWRHTAMDAWEDSLTFEEYKDTLYKKCDGDLAGSLVWTVETETPDLVYYQCYSHRNFGWKIHVVDSGRKERQEGNNRGSTLLPTPLLASLLLATTRLLR
;
A
#
# COMPACT_ATOMS: atom_id res chain seq x y z
N MET A 1 -12.08 33.01 13.71
CA MET A 1 -11.13 31.89 13.72
C MET A 1 -10.46 31.85 12.35
N GLY A 2 -9.13 31.97 12.29
CA GLY A 2 -8.39 32.00 11.02
C GLY A 2 -8.21 30.59 10.45
N MET A 3 -8.16 30.46 9.13
CA MET A 3 -7.78 29.23 8.46
C MET A 3 -6.26 29.04 8.61
N PRO A 4 -5.77 27.85 8.98
CA PRO A 4 -4.33 27.61 9.05
C PRO A 4 -3.71 27.72 7.66
N GLU A 5 -2.68 28.55 7.52
CA GLU A 5 -1.93 28.67 6.27
C GLU A 5 -1.01 27.46 6.09
N PRO A 6 -1.06 26.76 4.94
CA PRO A 6 -0.23 25.60 4.70
C PRO A 6 1.25 26.01 4.50
N THR A 7 2.16 25.34 5.21
CA THR A 7 3.61 25.63 5.17
C THR A 7 4.39 24.77 4.17
N ALA A 8 3.76 23.71 3.63
CA ALA A 8 4.35 22.75 2.72
C ALA A 8 3.51 22.62 1.42
N VAL A 9 3.26 23.76 0.77
CA VAL A 9 2.53 23.80 -0.52
C VAL A 9 3.49 23.51 -1.66
N GLY A 10 3.08 22.61 -2.55
CA GLY A 10 3.73 22.39 -3.84
C GLY A 10 2.84 22.84 -4.99
N ASP A 11 3.42 22.85 -6.18
CA ASP A 11 2.68 23.14 -7.39
C ASP A 11 1.62 22.07 -7.66
N MET A 12 0.45 22.53 -8.12
CA MET A 12 -0.66 21.65 -8.49
C MET A 12 -0.31 20.92 -9.79
N CYS A 13 -0.35 19.59 -9.74
CA CYS A 13 -0.24 18.74 -10.92
C CYS A 13 -1.54 17.96 -11.14
N GLU A 14 -2.08 18.04 -12.35
CA GLU A 14 -3.32 17.36 -12.72
C GLU A 14 -3.20 16.72 -14.11
N TRP A 15 -3.92 15.62 -14.30
CA TRP A 15 -4.08 15.01 -15.61
C TRP A 15 -5.20 15.74 -16.36
N ARG A 16 -4.90 16.22 -17.56
CA ARG A 16 -5.84 16.96 -18.41
C ARG A 16 -6.07 16.23 -19.74
N HIS A 17 -7.25 16.41 -20.30
CA HIS A 17 -7.57 15.91 -21.64
C HIS A 17 -6.85 16.74 -22.70
N THR A 18 -6.26 16.07 -23.69
CA THR A 18 -5.65 16.73 -24.85
C THR A 18 -6.71 17.32 -25.78
N ALA A 19 -7.86 16.65 -25.89
CA ALA A 19 -9.01 17.06 -26.70
C ALA A 19 -10.32 16.65 -26.00
N MET A 20 -11.17 15.88 -26.68
CA MET A 20 -12.36 15.29 -26.08
C MET A 20 -11.98 14.20 -25.07
N ASP A 21 -12.87 13.98 -24.10
CA ASP A 21 -12.71 12.91 -23.12
C ASP A 21 -12.88 11.54 -23.80
N ALA A 22 -11.86 10.69 -23.68
CA ALA A 22 -11.77 9.38 -24.32
C ALA A 22 -12.10 8.23 -23.37
N TRP A 23 -12.70 8.52 -22.21
CA TRP A 23 -13.05 7.50 -21.20
C TRP A 23 -13.95 6.39 -21.75
N GLU A 24 -14.88 6.71 -22.66
CA GLU A 24 -15.84 5.76 -23.23
C GLU A 24 -15.20 4.84 -24.29
N ASP A 25 -14.18 5.35 -25.00
CA ASP A 25 -13.46 4.62 -26.04
C ASP A 25 -12.31 3.76 -25.46
N SER A 26 -11.98 3.93 -24.18
CA SER A 26 -10.88 3.23 -23.51
C SER A 26 -11.37 1.94 -22.83
N LEU A 27 -10.77 0.80 -23.13
CA LEU A 27 -11.16 -0.50 -22.54
C LEU A 27 -10.54 -0.71 -21.16
N THR A 28 -9.42 -0.04 -20.89
CA THR A 28 -8.69 -0.11 -19.61
C THR A 28 -8.35 1.27 -19.07
N PHE A 29 -8.07 1.33 -17.77
CA PHE A 29 -7.61 2.57 -17.13
C PHE A 29 -6.27 3.05 -17.72
N GLU A 30 -5.37 2.12 -18.03
CA GLU A 30 -4.08 2.40 -18.64
C GLU A 30 -4.23 3.09 -20.00
N GLU A 31 -5.08 2.54 -20.88
CA GLU A 31 -5.39 3.15 -22.18
C GLU A 31 -5.99 4.56 -22.01
N TYR A 32 -6.95 4.72 -21.09
CA TYR A 32 -7.54 6.03 -20.81
C TYR A 32 -6.50 7.03 -20.33
N LYS A 33 -5.65 6.62 -19.37
CA LYS A 33 -4.58 7.48 -18.82
C LYS A 33 -3.60 7.93 -19.91
N ASP A 34 -3.32 7.08 -20.89
CA ASP A 34 -2.42 7.41 -22.00
C ASP A 34 -3.02 8.48 -22.95
N THR A 35 -4.33 8.73 -22.90
CA THR A 35 -4.98 9.85 -23.61
C THR A 35 -4.83 11.21 -22.92
N LEU A 36 -4.43 11.19 -21.64
CA LEU A 36 -4.27 12.36 -20.80
C LEU A 36 -2.82 12.86 -20.84
N TYR A 37 -2.63 14.15 -20.60
CA TYR A 37 -1.30 14.71 -20.32
C TYR A 37 -1.26 15.29 -18.91
N LYS A 38 -0.11 15.16 -18.26
CA LYS A 38 0.11 15.75 -16.94
C LYS A 38 0.48 17.22 -17.10
N LYS A 39 -0.35 18.13 -16.59
CA LYS A 39 -0.05 19.55 -16.48
C LYS A 39 0.28 19.89 -15.03
N CYS A 40 1.39 20.60 -14.81
CA CYS A 40 1.72 21.18 -13.52
C CYS A 40 1.82 22.70 -13.68
N ASP A 41 1.30 23.46 -12.71
CA ASP A 41 1.36 24.93 -12.73
C ASP A 41 2.75 25.47 -12.36
N GLY A 42 3.65 24.60 -11.90
CA GLY A 42 5.06 24.86 -11.68
C GLY A 42 5.85 23.56 -11.48
N ASP A 43 7.12 23.71 -11.09
CA ASP A 43 8.10 22.62 -11.07
C ASP A 43 8.51 22.16 -9.65
N LEU A 44 7.99 22.77 -8.59
CA LEU A 44 8.41 22.52 -7.22
C LEU A 44 7.34 21.77 -6.42
N ALA A 45 7.69 20.57 -5.95
CA ALA A 45 6.90 19.87 -4.96
C ALA A 45 6.98 20.56 -3.58
N GLY A 46 5.91 20.46 -2.80
CA GLY A 46 5.89 20.94 -1.43
C GLY A 46 6.76 20.04 -0.55
N SER A 47 7.58 20.64 0.31
CA SER A 47 8.41 19.89 1.26
C SER A 47 7.89 20.05 2.68
N LEU A 48 7.42 18.95 3.27
CA LEU A 48 7.06 18.89 4.69
C LEU A 48 8.27 18.39 5.46
N VAL A 49 8.91 19.27 6.22
CA VAL A 49 9.97 18.92 7.17
C VAL A 49 9.37 18.85 8.56
N TRP A 50 9.49 17.68 9.19
CA TRP A 50 9.00 17.43 10.54
C TRP A 50 10.02 16.57 11.31
N THR A 51 10.19 16.87 12.59
CA THR A 51 11.06 16.14 13.51
C THR A 51 10.23 15.21 14.37
N VAL A 52 10.57 13.92 14.35
CA VAL A 52 9.93 12.90 15.19
C VAL A 52 10.48 13.00 16.60
N GLU A 53 9.61 13.34 17.55
CA GLU A 53 9.92 13.40 18.98
C GLU A 53 9.79 12.03 19.65
N THR A 54 10.36 11.88 20.84
CA THR A 54 10.40 10.58 21.57
C THR A 54 8.99 10.07 21.92
N GLU A 55 8.06 10.98 22.21
CA GLU A 55 6.66 10.67 22.50
C GLU A 55 5.77 10.50 21.26
N THR A 56 6.34 10.61 20.05
CA THR A 56 5.57 10.41 18.81
C THR A 56 5.09 8.95 18.74
N PRO A 57 3.78 8.70 18.55
CA PRO A 57 3.28 7.33 18.41
C PRO A 57 3.83 6.62 17.17
N ASP A 58 3.90 5.29 17.23
CA ASP A 58 4.25 4.43 16.08
C ASP A 58 3.34 4.64 14.85
N LEU A 59 2.16 5.24 15.05
CA LEU A 59 1.21 5.53 13.99
C LEU A 59 0.64 6.94 14.11
N VAL A 60 0.97 7.79 13.14
CA VAL A 60 0.48 9.17 13.04
C VAL A 60 -0.52 9.27 11.89
N TYR A 61 -1.71 9.80 12.17
CA TYR A 61 -2.72 10.03 11.14
C TYR A 61 -2.69 11.48 10.68
N TYR A 62 -2.83 11.69 9.37
CA TYR A 62 -3.02 13.02 8.80
C TYR A 62 -4.30 13.03 7.96
N GLN A 63 -4.94 14.21 7.89
CA GLN A 63 -6.21 14.41 7.21
C GLN A 63 -6.18 15.74 6.49
N CYS A 64 -6.74 15.77 5.28
CA CYS A 64 -7.02 17.03 4.58
C CYS A 64 -7.90 17.92 5.45
N TYR A 65 -7.49 19.18 5.62
CA TYR A 65 -8.23 20.14 6.43
C TYR A 65 -9.62 20.47 5.84
N SER A 66 -9.74 20.54 4.52
CA SER A 66 -10.95 20.98 3.83
C SER A 66 -11.88 19.85 3.39
N HIS A 67 -11.36 18.62 3.19
CA HIS A 67 -12.11 17.51 2.62
C HIS A 67 -12.07 16.27 3.50
N ARG A 68 -13.19 15.54 3.54
CA ARG A 68 -13.29 14.26 4.25
C ARG A 68 -12.67 13.14 3.42
N ASN A 69 -12.16 12.11 4.08
CA ASN A 69 -11.62 10.89 3.46
C ASN A 69 -10.34 11.08 2.62
N PHE A 70 -9.74 12.28 2.62
CA PHE A 70 -8.42 12.55 2.06
C PHE A 70 -7.35 12.55 3.15
N GLY A 71 -7.23 11.42 3.86
CA GLY A 71 -6.26 11.23 4.93
C GLY A 71 -5.53 9.91 4.79
N TRP A 72 -4.45 9.74 5.53
CA TRP A 72 -3.70 8.48 5.60
C TRP A 72 -2.94 8.38 6.93
N LYS A 73 -1.97 7.47 6.99
CA LYS A 73 -1.16 7.19 8.17
C LYS A 73 0.33 7.11 7.83
N ILE A 74 1.16 7.60 8.74
CA ILE A 74 2.62 7.51 8.73
C ILE A 74 3.01 6.53 9.83
N HIS A 75 3.75 5.48 9.46
CA HIS A 75 4.35 4.56 10.41
C HIS A 75 5.68 5.12 10.87
N VAL A 76 5.79 5.40 12.16
CA VAL A 76 7.05 5.82 12.81
C VAL A 76 7.75 4.55 13.29
N VAL A 77 9.01 4.38 12.91
CA VAL A 77 9.79 3.19 13.23
C VAL A 77 11.16 3.58 13.78
N ASP A 78 11.66 2.80 14.74
CA ASP A 78 13.01 2.99 15.25
C ASP A 78 14.06 2.77 14.15
N SER A 79 15.16 3.54 14.22
CA SER A 79 16.30 3.39 13.32
C SER A 79 16.83 1.95 13.32
N GLY A 80 16.89 1.32 12.15
CA GLY A 80 17.43 -0.04 11.99
C GLY A 80 16.41 -1.18 12.08
N ARG A 81 15.12 -0.89 12.35
CA ARG A 81 14.05 -1.89 12.20
C ARG A 81 13.82 -2.16 10.71
N LYS A 82 14.09 -3.40 10.27
CA LYS A 82 13.65 -3.87 8.96
C LYS A 82 12.14 -4.04 9.00
N GLU A 83 11.42 -3.43 8.07
CA GLU A 83 10.00 -3.70 7.91
C GLU A 83 9.81 -5.21 7.79
N ARG A 84 9.04 -5.78 8.73
CA ARG A 84 8.66 -7.18 8.61
C ARG A 84 7.68 -7.22 7.45
N GLN A 85 8.14 -7.70 6.30
CA GLN A 85 7.22 -8.04 5.22
C GLN A 85 6.12 -8.89 5.82
N GLU A 86 4.86 -8.49 5.64
CA GLU A 86 3.70 -9.35 5.84
C GLU A 86 3.80 -10.50 4.82
N GLY A 87 4.72 -11.42 5.10
CA GLY A 87 4.83 -12.69 4.44
C GLY A 87 3.59 -13.45 4.82
N ASN A 88 2.66 -13.51 3.87
CA ASN A 88 1.56 -14.45 3.77
C ASN A 88 1.92 -15.75 4.52
N ASN A 89 1.41 -15.89 5.75
CA ASN A 89 1.42 -17.15 6.47
C ASN A 89 0.46 -18.09 5.71
N ARG A 90 0.90 -18.57 4.54
CA ARG A 90 0.43 -19.85 4.02
C ARG A 90 0.90 -20.85 5.07
N GLY A 91 0.00 -21.15 5.99
CA GLY A 91 0.21 -22.17 7.01
C GLY A 91 0.84 -23.38 6.33
N SER A 92 1.95 -23.84 6.88
CA SER A 92 2.55 -25.11 6.49
C SER A 92 1.45 -26.16 6.56
N THR A 93 0.89 -26.54 5.41
CA THR A 93 -0.03 -27.66 5.31
C THR A 93 0.78 -28.89 5.66
N LEU A 94 0.75 -29.27 6.93
CA LEU A 94 1.21 -30.57 7.38
C LEU A 94 0.40 -31.60 6.58
N LEU A 95 1.05 -32.22 5.59
CA LEU A 95 0.49 -33.34 4.86
C LEU A 95 0.04 -34.38 5.89
N PRO A 96 -1.24 -34.79 5.92
CA PRO A 96 -1.63 -35.90 6.76
C PRO A 96 -0.86 -37.12 6.27
N THR A 97 -0.11 -37.77 7.16
CA THR A 97 0.55 -39.05 6.90
C THR A 97 -0.38 -40.21 7.32
N PRO A 98 -1.17 -40.81 6.41
CA PRO A 98 -1.78 -42.11 6.70
C PRO A 98 -1.36 -43.20 5.70
N LEU A 99 -0.27 -43.05 4.95
CA LEU A 99 0.16 -44.06 3.96
C LEU A 99 1.36 -44.93 4.37
N LEU A 100 2.08 -44.58 5.44
CA LEU A 100 3.20 -45.40 5.94
C LEU A 100 2.78 -46.42 7.02
N ALA A 101 1.65 -46.22 7.69
CA ALA A 101 1.20 -47.12 8.76
C ALA A 101 0.59 -48.43 8.23
N SER A 102 0.07 -48.46 6.99
CA SER A 102 -0.58 -49.63 6.40
C SER A 102 0.40 -50.69 5.87
N LEU A 103 1.67 -50.35 5.63
CA LEU A 103 2.66 -51.32 5.12
C LEU A 103 3.30 -52.19 6.23
N LEU A 104 3.28 -51.72 7.49
CA LEU A 104 3.85 -52.46 8.63
C LEU A 104 2.89 -53.49 9.25
N LEU A 105 1.58 -53.35 9.04
CA LEU A 105 0.57 -54.30 9.53
C LEU A 105 0.32 -55.47 8.57
N ALA A 106 0.71 -55.35 7.30
CA ALA A 106 0.53 -56.41 6.29
C ALA A 106 1.63 -57.49 6.36
N THR A 107 2.85 -57.15 6.80
CA THR A 107 3.97 -58.11 6.86
C THR A 107 3.90 -59.04 8.08
N THR A 108 3.22 -58.63 9.16
CA THR A 108 3.07 -59.47 10.37
C THR A 108 1.95 -60.52 10.26
N ARG A 109 1.06 -60.42 9.27
CA ARG A 109 0.03 -61.45 8.99
C ARG A 109 0.43 -62.48 7.93
N LEU A 110 1.59 -62.33 7.29
CA LEU A 110 2.12 -63.26 6.28
C LEU A 110 3.28 -64.15 6.78
N LEU A 111 3.59 -64.09 8.08
CA LEU A 111 4.63 -64.90 8.73
C LEU A 111 4.10 -65.76 9.90
N ARG A 112 2.81 -66.13 9.90
CA ARG A 112 2.30 -67.20 10.75
C ARG A 112 1.35 -68.11 9.99
#